data_AF-A0A182Q373-F1
#
_entry.id   AF-A0A182Q373-F1
#
_cell.length_a   1.000
_cell.length_b   1.000
_cell.length_c   1.000
_cell.angle_alpha   90.00
_cell.angle_beta   90.00
_cell.angle_gamma   90.00
#
_symmetry.space_group_name_H-M   'P 1'
#
loop_
_entity.id
_entity.type
_entity.pdbx_description
1 polymer ?
#
loop_
_entity_poly.entity_id
_entity_poly.type
_entity_poly.pdbx_seq_one_letter_code
_entity_poly.pdbx_strand_id
1 'polypeptide(L)'
;MPPVEKQAEQELTTDNPAVVDKYKLAGEVVNKTLQTIIEGCVPGASVKELCLKGDNMLRQEAERKYKHEEGMKKGVAFPTCLSVNNCICHFSPARNDPDYVLKENDVVKIDMGAHIDGFIAVSAHTVVVGATPENKCKGRAADVVLAAYYASQAALRLLKPGTGNYAVTDAVQKIASDFKCKPIEGMLSHQLKQFKIDGEKTIIQNPTIAQKKEHEKCDFEKYEVYAMDVLISTGEGLGKELDTRVAIYKKTDENYLLKLKASRAFFSEVKKKYGPMPFNLRNFDEEAKAKLGVNECVTHKMVEPFQVLYEKHNEYVAQFKYTVLILSNGLKVVTGQPFDETCYESEHSVQDADMKKLLQSNTSKDKKKRRKRNKNKGAATGGAADDGADGDSGDEDDAADTAVTDKKEVKA
;
A
#
# COMPACT_ATOMS: atom_id res chain seq x y z
N MET A 1 -19.55 41.80 12.38
CA MET A 1 -18.34 41.02 12.68
C MET A 1 -17.52 40.99 11.41
N PRO A 2 -16.23 41.42 11.42
CA PRO A 2 -15.37 41.19 10.27
C PRO A 2 -15.24 39.68 10.02
N PRO A 3 -15.08 39.24 8.76
CA PRO A 3 -14.87 37.84 8.45
C PRO A 3 -13.61 37.38 9.17
N VAL A 4 -13.75 36.34 10.00
CA VAL A 4 -12.62 35.62 10.58
C VAL A 4 -11.87 35.02 9.39
N GLU A 5 -10.71 35.59 9.07
CA GLU A 5 -9.77 34.97 8.15
C GLU A 5 -9.50 33.56 8.69
N LYS A 6 -9.96 32.54 7.96
CA LYS A 6 -9.51 31.17 8.19
C LYS A 6 -8.00 31.20 7.95
N GLN A 7 -7.21 31.21 9.02
CA GLN A 7 -5.81 30.84 8.92
C GLN A 7 -5.76 29.52 8.15
N ALA A 8 -5.15 29.52 6.96
CA ALA A 8 -4.95 28.31 6.21
C ALA A 8 -4.10 27.39 7.11
N GLU A 9 -4.71 26.32 7.62
CA GLU A 9 -3.96 25.30 8.36
C GLU A 9 -2.80 24.85 7.47
N GLN A 10 -1.58 25.07 7.96
CA GLN A 10 -0.38 24.76 7.21
C GLN A 10 -0.31 23.24 7.03
N GLU A 11 -0.30 22.78 5.78
CA GLU A 11 -0.28 21.34 5.48
C GLU A 11 0.95 20.68 6.10
N LEU A 12 0.74 19.65 6.95
CA LEU A 12 1.83 18.89 7.56
C LEU A 12 2.45 17.94 6.53
N THR A 13 3.72 18.17 6.20
CA THR A 13 4.45 17.37 5.21
C THR A 13 5.48 16.45 5.83
N THR A 14 6.10 15.58 5.01
CA THR A 14 7.17 14.68 5.45
C THR A 14 8.53 15.36 5.64
N ASP A 15 8.61 16.69 5.53
CA ASP A 15 9.76 17.45 6.04
C ASP A 15 9.82 17.38 7.57
N ASN A 16 8.68 17.20 8.23
CA ASN A 16 8.59 16.94 9.66
C ASN A 16 8.85 15.45 9.97
N PRO A 17 9.89 15.10 10.77
CA PRO A 17 10.18 13.73 11.16
C PRO A 17 9.00 13.01 11.86
N ALA A 18 8.19 13.73 12.64
CA ALA A 18 7.02 13.16 13.31
C ALA A 18 5.95 12.68 12.32
N VAL A 19 5.78 13.39 11.20
CA VAL A 19 4.88 12.99 10.11
C VAL A 19 5.42 11.71 9.44
N VAL A 20 6.74 11.65 9.19
CA VAL A 20 7.40 10.46 8.66
C VAL A 20 7.17 9.25 9.57
N ASP A 21 7.25 9.44 10.89
CA ASP A 21 7.03 8.36 11.86
C ASP A 21 5.57 7.88 11.90
N LYS A 22 4.59 8.78 11.78
CA LYS A 22 3.17 8.40 11.64
C LYS A 22 2.93 7.54 10.39
N TYR A 23 3.51 7.91 9.23
CA TYR A 23 3.47 7.08 8.02
C TYR A 23 4.16 5.72 8.20
N LYS A 24 5.32 5.66 8.86
CA LYS A 24 6.00 4.38 9.15
C LYS A 24 5.13 3.48 10.01
N LEU A 25 4.53 4.02 11.07
CA LEU A 25 3.69 3.26 11.99
C LEU A 25 2.40 2.78 11.32
N ALA A 26 1.77 3.61 10.48
CA ALA A 26 0.67 3.18 9.62
C ALA A 26 1.12 2.03 8.67
N GLY A 27 2.30 2.17 8.07
CA GLY A 27 2.88 1.14 7.21
C GLY A 27 3.17 -0.18 7.94
N GLU A 28 3.65 -0.14 9.18
CA GLU A 28 3.85 -1.33 10.02
C GLU A 28 2.54 -2.07 10.29
N VAL A 29 1.46 -1.33 10.60
CA VAL A 29 0.12 -1.90 10.82
C VAL A 29 -0.36 -2.63 9.56
N VAL A 30 -0.22 -1.99 8.40
CA VAL A 30 -0.59 -2.58 7.10
C VAL A 30 0.25 -3.80 6.79
N ASN A 31 1.59 -3.71 6.89
CA ASN A 31 2.47 -4.83 6.55
C ASN A 31 2.19 -6.05 7.45
N LYS A 32 2.07 -5.84 8.76
CA LYS A 32 1.76 -6.94 9.70
C LYS A 32 0.45 -7.62 9.33
N THR A 33 -0.59 -6.85 9.04
CA THR A 33 -1.90 -7.40 8.67
C THR A 33 -1.86 -8.10 7.32
N LEU A 34 -1.26 -7.47 6.32
CA LEU A 34 -1.12 -8.01 4.96
C LEU A 34 -0.40 -9.36 4.96
N GLN A 35 0.67 -9.51 5.75
CA GLN A 35 1.37 -10.79 5.89
C GLN A 35 0.44 -11.90 6.39
N THR A 36 -0.34 -11.64 7.44
CA THR A 36 -1.29 -12.61 8.00
C THR A 36 -2.43 -12.95 7.03
N ILE A 37 -2.85 -12.00 6.18
CA ILE A 37 -3.89 -12.27 5.17
C ILE A 37 -3.30 -13.07 4.00
N ILE A 38 -2.08 -12.77 3.56
CA ILE A 38 -1.35 -13.58 2.56
C ILE A 38 -1.23 -15.03 3.01
N GLU A 39 -0.81 -15.27 4.26
CA GLU A 39 -0.70 -16.62 4.84
C GLU A 39 -2.06 -17.33 4.96
N GLY A 40 -3.15 -16.58 5.01
CA GLY A 40 -4.51 -17.11 5.03
C GLY A 40 -5.09 -17.44 3.65
N CYS A 41 -4.43 -17.06 2.55
CA CYS A 41 -4.88 -17.34 1.20
C CYS A 41 -4.55 -18.78 0.78
N VAL A 42 -5.28 -19.74 1.33
CA VAL A 42 -5.17 -21.18 1.06
C VAL A 42 -6.45 -21.73 0.41
N PRO A 43 -6.39 -22.88 -0.28
CA PRO A 43 -7.59 -23.52 -0.82
C PRO A 43 -8.65 -23.74 0.25
N GLY A 44 -9.91 -23.44 -0.06
CA GLY A 44 -11.04 -23.55 0.85
C GLY A 44 -11.26 -22.35 1.77
N ALA A 45 -10.35 -21.36 1.80
CA ALA A 45 -10.51 -20.18 2.64
C ALA A 45 -11.63 -19.26 2.11
N SER A 46 -12.44 -18.72 3.01
CA SER A 46 -13.46 -17.72 2.70
C SER A 46 -12.83 -16.34 2.51
N VAL A 47 -13.10 -15.72 1.36
CA VAL A 47 -12.70 -14.33 1.08
C VAL A 47 -13.34 -13.36 2.07
N LYS A 48 -14.62 -13.55 2.41
CA LYS A 48 -15.33 -12.71 3.39
C LYS A 48 -14.71 -12.80 4.77
N GLU A 49 -14.35 -13.99 5.24
CA GLU A 49 -13.71 -14.17 6.54
C GLU A 49 -12.32 -13.54 6.57
N LEU A 50 -11.53 -13.68 5.50
CA LEU A 50 -10.23 -13.01 5.37
C LEU A 50 -10.36 -11.48 5.38
N CYS A 51 -11.35 -10.94 4.66
CA CYS A 51 -11.68 -9.51 4.68
C CYS A 51 -12.02 -9.01 6.11
N LEU A 52 -12.89 -9.73 6.81
CA LEU A 52 -13.29 -9.40 8.19
C LEU A 52 -12.10 -9.48 9.16
N LYS A 53 -11.27 -10.52 9.03
CA LYS A 53 -10.04 -10.68 9.81
C LYS A 53 -9.09 -9.51 9.59
N GLY A 54 -8.86 -9.12 8.33
CA GLY A 54 -8.01 -7.99 7.97
C GLY A 54 -8.48 -6.68 8.59
N ASP A 55 -9.76 -6.33 8.44
CA ASP A 55 -10.33 -5.10 9.02
C ASP A 55 -10.18 -5.06 10.56
N ASN A 56 -10.41 -6.19 11.22
CA ASN A 56 -10.28 -6.30 12.66
C ASN A 56 -8.82 -6.14 13.11
N MET A 57 -7.88 -6.75 12.40
CA MET A 57 -6.46 -6.62 12.69
C MET A 57 -5.97 -5.19 12.46
N LEU A 58 -6.31 -4.55 11.33
CA LEU A 58 -5.93 -3.14 11.06
C LEU A 58 -6.39 -2.22 12.19
N ARG A 59 -7.65 -2.37 12.63
CA ARG A 59 -8.22 -1.58 13.72
C ARG A 59 -7.46 -1.79 15.03
N GLN A 60 -7.31 -3.05 15.46
CA GLN A 60 -6.64 -3.39 16.72
C GLN A 60 -5.17 -2.98 16.74
N GLU A 61 -4.44 -3.19 15.65
CA GLU A 61 -3.02 -2.83 15.55
C GLU A 61 -2.84 -1.30 15.50
N ALA A 62 -3.72 -0.56 14.80
CA ALA A 62 -3.69 0.90 14.82
C ALA A 62 -4.00 1.46 16.21
N GLU A 63 -5.01 0.92 16.92
CA GLU A 63 -5.35 1.31 18.29
C GLU A 63 -4.18 1.13 19.27
N ARG A 64 -3.32 0.14 19.03
CA ARG A 64 -2.12 -0.09 19.85
C ARG A 64 -1.02 0.94 19.64
N LYS A 65 -1.02 1.70 18.55
CA LYS A 65 -0.09 2.81 18.33
C LYS A 65 -0.61 4.06 19.05
N TYR A 66 0.28 4.86 19.64
CA TYR A 66 -0.09 6.10 20.33
C TYR A 66 -1.24 5.94 21.34
N LYS A 67 -1.16 4.92 22.21
CA LYS A 67 -2.23 4.61 23.18
C LYS A 67 -2.51 5.75 24.18
N HIS A 68 -1.49 6.55 24.48
CA HIS A 68 -1.57 7.62 25.47
C HIS A 68 -1.92 9.00 24.86
N GLU A 69 -2.12 9.08 23.55
CA GLU A 69 -2.56 10.30 22.89
C GLU A 69 -4.06 10.26 22.66
N GLU A 70 -4.80 10.88 23.57
CA GLU A 70 -6.24 11.02 23.49
C GLU A 70 -6.65 11.87 22.28
N GLY A 71 -7.75 11.49 21.62
CA GLY A 71 -8.30 12.24 20.48
C GLY A 71 -7.61 12.02 19.13
N MET A 72 -6.46 11.32 19.08
CA MET A 72 -5.80 11.00 17.81
C MET A 72 -6.65 10.02 16.98
N LYS A 73 -6.99 10.42 15.74
CA LYS A 73 -7.74 9.57 14.81
C LYS A 73 -6.84 8.52 14.19
N LYS A 74 -7.15 7.24 14.40
CA LYS A 74 -6.38 6.10 13.88
C LYS A 74 -7.30 4.93 13.57
N GLY A 75 -6.94 4.12 12.59
CA GLY A 75 -7.75 2.97 12.19
C GLY A 75 -7.58 2.59 10.73
N VAL A 76 -8.65 2.03 10.17
CA VAL A 76 -8.71 1.60 8.77
C VAL A 76 -8.78 2.82 7.86
N ALA A 77 -7.87 2.90 6.89
CA ALA A 77 -7.89 3.91 5.82
C ALA A 77 -8.48 3.36 4.52
N PHE A 78 -8.36 2.06 4.28
CA PHE A 78 -9.01 1.38 3.18
C PHE A 78 -9.42 -0.03 3.62
N PRO A 79 -10.70 -0.43 3.49
CA PRO A 79 -11.14 -1.75 3.90
C PRO A 79 -10.38 -2.86 3.19
N THR A 80 -10.20 -3.98 3.88
CA THR A 80 -9.57 -5.17 3.31
C THR A 80 -10.39 -5.70 2.15
N CYS A 81 -9.75 -5.87 1.00
CA CYS A 81 -10.32 -6.40 -0.23
C CYS A 81 -9.51 -7.60 -0.71
N LEU A 82 -10.19 -8.63 -1.22
CA LEU A 82 -9.57 -9.77 -1.88
C LEU A 82 -10.24 -9.98 -3.23
N SER A 83 -9.63 -9.47 -4.30
CA SER A 83 -10.15 -9.55 -5.67
C SER A 83 -9.49 -10.72 -6.41
N VAL A 84 -10.30 -11.70 -6.82
CA VAL A 84 -9.83 -12.99 -7.35
C VAL A 84 -9.89 -13.03 -8.89
N ASN A 85 -8.85 -13.55 -9.53
CA ASN A 85 -8.72 -13.77 -10.97
C ASN A 85 -9.01 -12.51 -11.80
N ASN A 86 -10.10 -12.51 -12.59
CA ASN A 86 -10.52 -11.40 -13.45
C ASN A 86 -11.17 -10.24 -12.69
N CYS A 87 -11.53 -10.40 -11.41
CA CYS A 87 -11.96 -9.28 -10.59
C CYS A 87 -10.76 -8.33 -10.40
N ILE A 88 -10.87 -7.08 -10.83
CA ILE A 88 -9.79 -6.10 -10.84
C ILE A 88 -9.52 -5.56 -9.42
N CYS A 89 -10.56 -5.09 -8.73
CA CYS A 89 -10.40 -4.37 -7.47
C CYS A 89 -11.67 -4.38 -6.60
N HIS A 90 -11.51 -3.97 -5.34
CA HIS A 90 -12.59 -3.62 -4.39
C HIS A 90 -13.57 -4.73 -3.99
N PHE A 91 -13.27 -6.00 -4.27
CA PHE A 91 -14.11 -7.10 -3.81
C PHE A 91 -13.97 -7.27 -2.29
N SER A 92 -15.01 -6.86 -1.57
CA SER A 92 -15.04 -6.82 -0.11
C SER A 92 -16.49 -7.00 0.35
N PRO A 93 -17.05 -8.22 0.22
CA PRO A 93 -18.49 -8.46 0.34
C PRO A 93 -19.05 -8.01 1.69
N ALA A 94 -20.30 -7.52 1.71
CA ALA A 94 -21.02 -7.27 2.95
C ALA A 94 -21.46 -8.59 3.60
N ARG A 95 -22.00 -8.57 4.83
CA ARG A 95 -22.28 -9.81 5.59
C ARG A 95 -23.21 -10.75 4.81
N ASN A 96 -24.24 -10.16 4.19
CA ASN A 96 -25.28 -10.88 3.46
C ASN A 96 -25.04 -11.00 1.95
N ASP A 97 -23.91 -10.49 1.44
CA ASP A 97 -23.58 -10.63 0.02
C ASP A 97 -22.88 -11.99 -0.23
N PRO A 98 -22.93 -12.53 -1.48
CA PRO A 98 -22.28 -13.78 -1.81
C PRO A 98 -20.79 -13.79 -1.46
N ASP A 99 -20.30 -14.94 -1.00
CA ASP A 99 -18.89 -15.14 -0.70
C ASP A 99 -18.16 -15.79 -1.88
N TYR A 100 -16.83 -15.73 -1.84
CA TYR A 100 -15.95 -16.48 -2.71
C TYR A 100 -15.06 -17.40 -1.87
N VAL A 101 -15.05 -18.69 -2.20
CA VAL A 101 -14.17 -19.68 -1.56
C VAL A 101 -12.96 -19.87 -2.45
N LEU A 102 -11.77 -19.57 -1.92
CA LEU A 102 -10.51 -19.66 -2.65
C LEU A 102 -10.24 -21.09 -3.11
N LYS A 103 -9.68 -21.21 -4.31
CA LYS A 103 -9.30 -22.47 -4.95
C LYS A 103 -7.81 -22.47 -5.25
N GLU A 104 -7.27 -23.66 -5.44
CA GLU A 104 -5.91 -23.84 -5.96
C GLU A 104 -5.75 -23.08 -7.29
N ASN A 105 -4.60 -22.40 -7.45
CA ASN A 105 -4.25 -21.57 -8.60
C ASN A 105 -5.04 -20.25 -8.78
N ASP A 106 -5.90 -19.88 -7.84
CA ASP A 106 -6.53 -18.55 -7.90
C ASP A 106 -5.48 -17.43 -7.76
N VAL A 107 -5.57 -16.42 -8.63
CA VAL A 107 -4.78 -15.19 -8.55
C VAL A 107 -5.50 -14.22 -7.63
N VAL A 108 -4.98 -14.02 -6.42
CA VAL A 108 -5.65 -13.23 -5.37
C VAL A 108 -4.91 -11.92 -5.16
N LYS A 109 -5.61 -10.81 -5.40
CA LYS A 109 -5.14 -9.46 -5.07
C LYS A 109 -5.67 -9.06 -3.71
N ILE A 110 -4.78 -8.86 -2.74
CA ILE A 110 -5.11 -8.43 -1.39
C ILE A 110 -4.80 -6.95 -1.29
N ASP A 111 -5.77 -6.09 -0.99
CA ASP A 111 -5.61 -4.63 -0.89
C ASP A 111 -6.20 -4.11 0.42
N MET A 112 -5.47 -3.24 1.12
CA MET A 112 -5.89 -2.70 2.42
C MET A 112 -5.12 -1.44 2.82
N GLY A 113 -5.61 -0.72 3.83
CA GLY A 113 -4.91 0.44 4.36
C GLY A 113 -5.25 0.81 5.80
N ALA A 114 -4.32 1.47 6.46
CA ALA A 114 -4.48 2.05 7.79
C ALA A 114 -4.01 3.53 7.79
N HIS A 115 -4.48 4.29 8.76
CA HIS A 115 -3.96 5.63 9.02
C HIS A 115 -3.65 5.84 10.49
N ILE A 116 -2.67 6.72 10.74
CA ILE A 116 -2.37 7.28 12.05
C ILE A 116 -2.45 8.80 11.91
N ASP A 117 -3.37 9.42 12.65
CA ASP A 117 -3.63 10.87 12.62
C ASP A 117 -3.90 11.42 11.20
N GLY A 118 -4.62 10.64 10.40
CA GLY A 118 -4.91 10.96 9.01
C GLY A 118 -3.77 10.72 8.01
N PHE A 119 -2.57 10.33 8.45
CA PHE A 119 -1.48 9.95 7.54
C PHE A 119 -1.66 8.49 7.09
N ILE A 120 -1.88 8.29 5.80
CA ILE A 120 -2.39 7.06 5.22
C ILE A 120 -1.26 6.17 4.72
N ALA A 121 -1.31 4.89 5.05
CA ALA A 121 -0.54 3.85 4.41
C ALA A 121 -1.50 2.82 3.80
N VAL A 122 -1.29 2.48 2.54
CA VAL A 122 -2.04 1.48 1.78
C VAL A 122 -1.05 0.50 1.16
N SER A 123 -1.50 -0.74 0.95
CA SER A 123 -0.71 -1.74 0.25
C SER A 123 -1.60 -2.77 -0.40
N ALA A 124 -1.15 -3.22 -1.56
CA ALA A 124 -1.74 -4.35 -2.24
C ALA A 124 -0.66 -5.30 -2.71
N HIS A 125 -0.97 -6.59 -2.68
CA HIS A 125 -0.07 -7.66 -3.07
C HIS A 125 -0.85 -8.76 -3.76
N THR A 126 -0.28 -9.33 -4.82
CA THR A 126 -0.87 -10.46 -5.53
C THR A 126 -0.15 -11.74 -5.17
N VAL A 127 -0.92 -12.77 -4.83
CA VAL A 127 -0.45 -14.14 -4.65
C VAL A 127 -1.20 -15.08 -5.57
N VAL A 128 -0.61 -16.25 -5.83
CA VAL A 128 -1.32 -17.36 -6.48
C VAL A 128 -1.47 -18.47 -5.45
N VAL A 129 -2.70 -18.89 -5.17
CA VAL A 129 -2.99 -19.88 -4.14
C VAL A 129 -2.29 -21.20 -4.48
N GLY A 130 -1.44 -21.67 -3.57
CA GLY A 130 -0.67 -22.91 -3.71
C GLY A 130 0.64 -22.79 -4.49
N ALA A 131 0.99 -21.60 -4.98
CA ALA A 131 2.26 -21.38 -5.67
C ALA A 131 3.44 -21.38 -4.68
N THR A 132 4.42 -22.26 -4.92
CA THR A 132 5.68 -22.34 -4.16
C THR A 132 6.86 -22.50 -5.11
N PRO A 133 8.12 -22.43 -4.65
CA PRO A 133 9.28 -22.70 -5.50
C PRO A 133 9.28 -24.12 -6.12
N GLU A 134 8.67 -25.09 -5.43
CA GLU A 134 8.49 -26.47 -5.88
C GLU A 134 7.25 -26.65 -6.77
N ASN A 135 6.18 -25.90 -6.50
CA ASN A 135 4.94 -25.87 -7.28
C ASN A 135 4.74 -24.49 -7.93
N LYS A 136 5.56 -24.18 -8.93
CA LYS A 136 5.57 -22.85 -9.53
C LYS A 136 4.27 -22.55 -10.28
N CYS A 137 3.76 -21.34 -10.10
CA CYS A 137 2.76 -20.78 -11.00
C CYS A 137 3.38 -20.59 -12.40
N LYS A 138 2.65 -20.97 -13.45
CA LYS A 138 3.10 -20.90 -14.86
C LYS A 138 2.07 -20.23 -15.76
N GLY A 139 2.46 -19.95 -16.99
CA GLY A 139 1.59 -19.42 -18.04
C GLY A 139 1.05 -18.03 -17.72
N ARG A 140 -0.16 -17.72 -18.20
CA ARG A 140 -0.74 -16.36 -18.14
C ARG A 140 -0.83 -15.78 -16.73
N ALA A 141 -1.11 -16.60 -15.72
CA ALA A 141 -1.11 -16.16 -14.32
C ALA A 141 0.30 -15.74 -13.86
N ALA A 142 1.34 -16.48 -14.22
CA ALA A 142 2.72 -16.09 -13.90
C ALA A 142 3.14 -14.84 -14.67
N ASP A 143 2.78 -14.75 -15.96
CA ASP A 143 3.09 -13.60 -16.82
C ASP A 143 2.58 -12.29 -16.20
N VAL A 144 1.31 -12.25 -15.78
CA VAL A 144 0.69 -11.02 -15.27
C VAL A 144 1.23 -10.63 -13.90
N VAL A 145 1.52 -11.62 -13.04
CA VAL A 145 2.08 -11.36 -11.72
C VAL A 145 3.49 -10.77 -11.85
N LEU A 146 4.34 -11.37 -12.69
CA LEU A 146 5.70 -10.86 -12.94
C LEU A 146 5.66 -9.50 -13.64
N ALA A 147 4.77 -9.31 -14.62
CA ALA A 147 4.57 -8.02 -15.29
C ALA A 147 4.22 -6.91 -14.30
N ALA A 148 3.20 -7.14 -13.45
CA ALA A 148 2.78 -6.17 -12.43
C ALA A 148 3.89 -5.90 -11.41
N TYR A 149 4.61 -6.94 -10.98
CA TYR A 149 5.71 -6.78 -10.04
C TYR A 149 6.83 -5.93 -10.65
N TYR A 150 7.37 -6.29 -11.82
CA TYR A 150 8.45 -5.52 -12.46
C TYR A 150 8.01 -4.10 -12.83
N ALA A 151 6.78 -3.92 -13.32
CA ALA A 151 6.24 -2.59 -13.61
C ALA A 151 6.18 -1.73 -12.34
N SER A 152 5.75 -2.30 -11.21
CA SER A 152 5.76 -1.60 -9.92
C SER A 152 7.17 -1.26 -9.45
N GLN A 153 8.14 -2.17 -9.64
CA GLN A 153 9.54 -1.93 -9.28
C GLN A 153 10.19 -0.82 -10.12
N ALA A 154 9.84 -0.73 -11.41
CA ALA A 154 10.24 0.37 -12.29
C ALA A 154 9.59 1.69 -11.85
N ALA A 155 8.28 1.69 -11.61
CA ALA A 155 7.53 2.85 -11.14
C ALA A 155 8.13 3.44 -9.85
N LEU A 156 8.43 2.59 -8.86
CA LEU A 156 9.09 3.00 -7.62
C LEU A 156 10.43 3.70 -7.86
N ARG A 157 11.19 3.30 -8.88
CA ARG A 157 12.51 3.89 -9.19
C ARG A 157 12.41 5.20 -9.99
N LEU A 158 11.26 5.47 -10.58
CA LEU A 158 10.95 6.70 -11.33
C LEU A 158 10.28 7.77 -10.46
N LEU A 159 9.77 7.42 -9.27
CA LEU A 159 9.25 8.38 -8.28
C LEU A 159 10.37 9.25 -7.67
N LYS A 160 10.97 10.14 -8.44
CA LYS A 160 12.05 11.02 -7.99
C LYS A 160 11.68 12.47 -8.27
N PRO A 161 12.13 13.43 -7.43
CA PRO A 161 11.90 14.84 -7.69
C PRO A 161 12.29 15.24 -9.11
N GLY A 162 11.42 15.98 -9.80
CA GLY A 162 11.61 16.42 -11.19
C GLY A 162 11.35 15.36 -12.26
N THR A 163 10.92 14.15 -11.88
CA THR A 163 10.39 13.19 -12.86
C THR A 163 8.90 13.44 -13.06
N GLY A 164 8.47 13.53 -14.31
CA GLY A 164 7.05 13.71 -14.66
C GLY A 164 6.25 12.42 -14.52
N ASN A 165 4.98 12.55 -14.14
CA ASN A 165 4.06 11.41 -13.95
C ASN A 165 3.96 10.46 -15.15
N TYR A 166 3.95 10.98 -16.38
CA TYR A 166 3.89 10.14 -17.60
C TYR A 166 5.14 9.27 -17.83
N ALA A 167 6.29 9.60 -17.25
CA ALA A 167 7.45 8.71 -17.32
C ALA A 167 7.17 7.36 -16.62
N VAL A 168 6.39 7.40 -15.54
CA VAL A 168 5.92 6.20 -14.83
C VAL A 168 4.90 5.45 -15.69
N THR A 169 3.91 6.16 -16.24
CA THR A 169 2.90 5.59 -17.14
C THR A 169 3.53 4.82 -18.30
N ASP A 170 4.50 5.43 -18.99
CA ASP A 170 5.15 4.84 -20.15
C ASP A 170 6.00 3.61 -19.76
N ALA A 171 6.70 3.66 -18.61
CA ALA A 171 7.48 2.52 -18.12
C ALA A 171 6.61 1.31 -17.76
N VAL A 172 5.48 1.56 -17.08
CA VAL A 172 4.49 0.52 -16.74
C VAL A 172 3.94 -0.12 -18.01
N GLN A 173 3.58 0.68 -19.02
CA GLN A 173 3.07 0.19 -20.31
C GLN A 173 4.10 -0.68 -21.06
N LYS A 174 5.37 -0.25 -21.11
CA LYS A 174 6.45 -0.99 -21.78
C LYS A 174 6.66 -2.36 -21.14
N ILE A 175 6.82 -2.39 -19.81
CA ILE A 175 7.04 -3.65 -19.08
C ILE A 175 5.83 -4.58 -19.22
N ALA A 176 4.60 -4.08 -19.08
CA ALA A 176 3.42 -4.92 -19.26
C ALA A 176 3.37 -5.59 -20.65
N SER A 177 3.74 -4.84 -21.70
CA SER A 177 3.74 -5.33 -23.08
C SER A 177 4.76 -6.44 -23.34
N ASP A 178 5.91 -6.44 -22.65
CA ASP A 178 6.93 -7.49 -22.75
C ASP A 178 6.39 -8.86 -22.29
N PHE A 179 5.43 -8.87 -21.36
CA PHE A 179 4.72 -10.06 -20.86
C PHE A 179 3.39 -10.34 -21.55
N LYS A 180 3.14 -9.69 -22.70
CA LYS A 180 1.85 -9.77 -23.43
C LYS A 180 0.66 -9.39 -22.56
N CYS A 181 0.86 -8.43 -21.67
CA CYS A 181 -0.16 -7.92 -20.75
C CYS A 181 -0.41 -6.44 -21.01
N LYS A 182 -1.48 -5.90 -20.41
CA LYS A 182 -1.85 -4.48 -20.50
C LYS A 182 -2.16 -3.90 -19.13
N PRO A 183 -1.72 -2.68 -18.80
CA PRO A 183 -2.19 -1.99 -17.60
C PRO A 183 -3.70 -1.72 -17.71
N ILE A 184 -4.40 -1.75 -16.58
CA ILE A 184 -5.83 -1.38 -16.55
C ILE A 184 -5.97 0.11 -16.91
N GLU A 185 -6.82 0.40 -17.89
CA GLU A 185 -7.10 1.74 -18.40
C GLU A 185 -7.67 2.65 -17.31
N GLY A 186 -7.11 3.86 -17.21
CA GLY A 186 -7.64 4.93 -16.37
C GLY A 186 -7.40 4.76 -14.87
N MET A 187 -6.72 3.71 -14.40
CA MET A 187 -6.41 3.54 -12.98
C MET A 187 -5.39 4.57 -12.51
N LEU A 188 -5.61 5.14 -11.33
CA LEU A 188 -4.82 6.23 -10.78
C LEU A 188 -4.00 5.78 -9.56
N SER A 189 -2.72 6.13 -9.55
CA SER A 189 -1.94 6.25 -8.31
C SER A 189 -2.06 7.67 -7.78
N HIS A 190 -2.43 7.82 -6.51
CA HIS A 190 -2.71 9.14 -5.92
C HIS A 190 -1.59 9.63 -5.01
N GLN A 191 -1.38 10.95 -5.02
CA GLN A 191 -0.71 11.64 -3.92
C GLN A 191 -1.53 11.46 -2.63
N LEU A 192 -0.86 11.23 -1.51
CA LEU A 192 -1.46 11.13 -0.19
C LEU A 192 -1.14 12.38 0.62
N LYS A 193 -2.15 12.92 1.30
CA LYS A 193 -2.02 14.02 2.25
C LYS A 193 -2.71 13.64 3.56
N GLN A 194 -2.54 14.45 4.60
CA GLN A 194 -3.24 14.21 5.86
C GLN A 194 -4.76 14.21 5.63
N PHE A 195 -5.44 13.12 6.01
CA PHE A 195 -6.87 12.90 5.82
C PHE A 195 -7.37 12.87 4.36
N LYS A 196 -6.47 12.78 3.37
CA LYS A 196 -6.82 12.75 1.95
C LYS A 196 -6.08 11.62 1.23
N ILE A 197 -6.85 10.60 0.81
CA ILE A 197 -6.35 9.40 0.11
C ILE A 197 -6.17 9.63 -1.40
N ASP A 198 -6.82 10.66 -1.93
CA ASP A 198 -6.95 11.00 -3.34
C ASP A 198 -6.49 12.46 -3.57
N GLY A 199 -5.21 12.72 -3.31
CA GLY A 199 -4.58 13.98 -3.64
C GLY A 199 -4.66 14.30 -5.14
N GLU A 200 -4.43 15.57 -5.46
CA GLU A 200 -4.64 16.12 -6.80
C GLU A 200 -3.62 15.57 -7.81
N LYS A 201 -2.35 15.46 -7.41
CA LYS A 201 -1.31 14.88 -8.27
C LYS A 201 -1.51 13.38 -8.40
N THR A 202 -1.61 12.91 -9.63
CA THR A 202 -1.89 11.51 -9.95
C THR A 202 -1.00 11.00 -11.07
N ILE A 203 -0.87 9.67 -11.13
CA ILE A 203 -0.25 8.94 -12.23
C ILE A 203 -1.33 8.02 -12.79
N ILE A 204 -1.63 8.19 -14.07
CA ILE A 204 -2.63 7.40 -14.78
C ILE A 204 -1.99 6.22 -15.52
N GLN A 205 -2.63 5.06 -15.46
CA GLN A 205 -2.24 3.87 -16.23
C GLN A 205 -3.05 3.77 -17.52
N ASN A 206 -2.36 3.45 -18.62
CA ASN A 206 -2.96 3.20 -19.94
C ASN A 206 -4.11 4.18 -20.29
N PRO A 207 -3.89 5.51 -20.27
CA PRO A 207 -4.97 6.47 -20.51
C PRO A 207 -5.44 6.45 -21.97
N THR A 208 -6.75 6.61 -22.17
CA THR A 208 -7.31 6.96 -23.49
C THR A 208 -6.78 8.30 -23.99
N ILE A 209 -6.98 8.60 -25.27
CA ILE A 209 -6.60 9.90 -25.85
C ILE A 209 -7.33 11.05 -25.13
N ALA A 210 -8.59 10.85 -24.73
CA ALA A 210 -9.36 11.85 -23.99
C ALA A 210 -8.80 12.06 -22.58
N GLN A 211 -8.63 10.97 -21.83
CA GLN A 211 -8.04 11.02 -20.48
C GLN A 211 -6.64 11.64 -20.49
N LYS A 212 -5.81 11.34 -21.50
CA LYS A 212 -4.46 11.92 -21.62
C LYS A 212 -4.48 13.44 -21.84
N LYS A 213 -5.53 13.99 -22.44
CA LYS A 213 -5.71 15.45 -22.62
C LYS A 213 -6.20 16.14 -21.36
N GLU A 214 -7.06 15.46 -20.58
CA GLU A 214 -7.66 16.00 -19.37
C GLU A 214 -6.78 15.81 -18.12
N HIS A 215 -6.00 14.74 -18.09
CA HIS A 215 -5.14 14.40 -16.96
C HIS A 215 -3.93 15.33 -16.88
N GLU A 216 -3.84 16.05 -15.77
CA GLU A 216 -2.80 17.02 -15.51
C GLU A 216 -1.40 16.38 -15.52
N LYS A 217 -0.45 17.05 -16.17
CA LYS A 217 0.96 16.69 -16.10
C LYS A 217 1.54 17.33 -14.85
N CYS A 218 2.18 16.53 -14.00
CA CYS A 218 2.87 17.03 -12.83
C CYS A 218 4.24 16.38 -12.69
N ASP A 219 5.16 17.13 -12.10
CA ASP A 219 6.44 16.62 -11.63
C ASP A 219 6.32 16.25 -10.15
N PHE A 220 7.03 15.19 -9.77
CA PHE A 220 7.15 14.82 -8.36
C PHE A 220 8.05 15.80 -7.63
N GLU A 221 7.74 16.06 -6.37
CA GLU A 221 8.48 17.00 -5.52
C GLU A 221 8.97 16.34 -4.23
N LYS A 222 9.91 17.01 -3.56
CA LYS A 222 10.35 16.58 -2.24
C LYS A 222 9.19 16.72 -1.25
N TYR A 223 9.19 15.80 -0.30
CA TYR A 223 8.25 15.67 0.81
C TYR A 223 6.83 15.25 0.45
N GLU A 224 6.58 14.92 -0.82
CA GLU A 224 5.33 14.29 -1.27
C GLU A 224 5.28 12.81 -0.88
N VAL A 225 4.05 12.31 -0.77
CA VAL A 225 3.76 10.90 -0.50
C VAL A 225 2.81 10.39 -1.57
N TYR A 226 3.03 9.17 -2.07
CA TYR A 226 2.18 8.56 -3.09
C TYR A 226 1.78 7.14 -2.69
N ALA A 227 0.53 6.78 -2.99
CA ALA A 227 0.09 5.40 -3.15
C ALA A 227 0.35 4.98 -4.60
N MET A 228 1.51 4.35 -4.83
CA MET A 228 1.89 3.78 -6.11
C MET A 228 1.15 2.48 -6.34
N ASP A 229 0.15 2.47 -7.23
CA ASP A 229 -0.73 1.34 -7.51
C ASP A 229 -0.61 0.91 -8.97
N VAL A 230 -0.14 -0.31 -9.20
CA VAL A 230 0.03 -0.90 -10.53
C VAL A 230 -0.91 -2.08 -10.68
N LEU A 231 -1.81 -2.02 -11.67
CA LEU A 231 -2.75 -3.09 -12.00
C LEU A 231 -2.55 -3.50 -13.46
N ILE A 232 -2.17 -4.75 -13.67
CA ILE A 232 -1.92 -5.31 -15.00
C ILE A 232 -2.88 -6.47 -15.26
N SER A 233 -3.41 -6.53 -16.47
CA SER A 233 -4.33 -7.55 -16.98
C SER A 233 -3.65 -8.39 -18.05
N THR A 234 -4.00 -9.68 -18.11
CA THR A 234 -3.67 -10.55 -19.25
C THR A 234 -4.49 -10.24 -20.50
N GLY A 235 -5.61 -9.51 -20.35
CA GLY A 235 -6.58 -9.20 -21.37
C GLY A 235 -6.42 -7.81 -21.98
N GLU A 236 -7.54 -7.10 -22.16
CA GLU A 236 -7.58 -5.81 -22.88
C GLU A 236 -7.23 -4.59 -22.02
N GLY A 237 -7.23 -4.74 -20.70
CA GLY A 237 -7.05 -3.66 -19.74
C GLY A 237 -8.33 -2.86 -19.49
N LEU A 238 -9.51 -3.39 -19.83
CA LEU A 238 -10.77 -2.64 -19.81
C LEU A 238 -11.70 -3.14 -18.69
N GLY A 239 -11.72 -2.41 -17.57
CA GLY A 239 -12.58 -2.73 -16.44
C GLY A 239 -14.06 -2.45 -16.71
N LYS A 240 -14.93 -3.39 -16.32
CA LYS A 240 -16.38 -3.27 -16.42
C LYS A 240 -17.05 -3.63 -15.10
N GLU A 241 -18.14 -2.94 -14.79
CA GLU A 241 -19.03 -3.32 -13.70
C GLU A 241 -19.85 -4.56 -14.11
N LEU A 242 -20.10 -5.44 -13.15
CA LEU A 242 -21.01 -6.59 -13.28
C LEU A 242 -22.15 -6.45 -12.25
N ASP A 243 -22.77 -7.56 -11.86
CA ASP A 243 -23.86 -7.63 -10.86
C ASP A 243 -23.36 -7.63 -9.41
N THR A 244 -22.04 -7.58 -9.19
CA THR A 244 -21.46 -7.56 -7.85
C THR A 244 -21.79 -6.25 -7.14
N ARG A 245 -22.35 -6.38 -5.93
CA ARG A 245 -22.77 -5.22 -5.14
C ARG A 245 -21.57 -4.45 -4.61
N VAL A 246 -21.67 -3.12 -4.70
CA VAL A 246 -20.75 -2.21 -4.03
C VAL A 246 -20.93 -2.32 -2.52
N ALA A 247 -19.83 -2.49 -1.81
CA ALA A 247 -19.81 -2.49 -0.35
C ALA A 247 -18.90 -1.40 0.23
N ILE A 248 -18.02 -0.80 -0.60
CA ILE A 248 -17.05 0.21 -0.16
C ILE A 248 -17.47 1.58 -0.66
N TYR A 249 -17.37 2.55 0.24
CA TYR A 249 -17.81 3.92 0.03
C TYR A 249 -16.87 4.89 0.73
N LYS A 250 -16.85 6.15 0.29
CA LYS A 250 -16.11 7.22 0.94
C LYS A 250 -16.93 8.51 0.99
N LYS A 251 -16.84 9.25 2.09
CA LYS A 251 -17.44 10.58 2.22
C LYS A 251 -16.78 11.57 1.27
N THR A 252 -17.57 12.36 0.56
CA THR A 252 -17.09 13.53 -0.22
C THR A 252 -17.29 14.83 0.58
N ASP A 253 -16.90 15.97 0.03
CA ASP A 253 -17.13 17.27 0.64
C ASP A 253 -18.43 17.96 0.18
N GLU A 254 -19.22 17.27 -0.65
CA GLU A 254 -20.54 17.71 -1.05
C GLU A 254 -21.47 17.85 0.17
N ASN A 255 -22.37 18.83 0.09
CA ASN A 255 -23.35 19.10 1.14
C ASN A 255 -24.76 19.12 0.57
N TYR A 256 -25.62 18.26 1.11
CA TYR A 256 -27.00 18.09 0.70
C TYR A 256 -27.89 17.83 1.93
N LEU A 257 -29.10 18.38 1.90
CA LEU A 257 -30.09 18.18 2.96
C LEU A 257 -30.84 16.86 2.73
N LEU A 258 -30.34 15.78 3.33
CA LEU A 258 -30.91 14.43 3.22
C LEU A 258 -32.35 14.39 3.75
N LYS A 259 -33.27 13.86 2.94
CA LYS A 259 -34.70 13.77 3.19
C LYS A 259 -35.06 12.56 4.04
N LEU A 260 -34.42 11.42 3.83
CA LEU A 260 -34.75 10.20 4.58
C LEU A 260 -34.08 10.19 5.95
N LYS A 261 -34.82 9.74 6.98
CA LYS A 261 -34.29 9.56 8.34
C LYS A 261 -33.13 8.56 8.38
N ALA A 262 -33.23 7.49 7.60
CA ALA A 262 -32.18 6.47 7.47
C ALA A 262 -30.88 7.06 6.91
N SER A 263 -30.95 7.86 5.84
CA SER A 263 -29.77 8.51 5.24
C SER A 263 -29.10 9.50 6.20
N ARG A 264 -29.88 10.30 6.93
CA ARG A 264 -29.33 11.20 7.97
C ARG A 264 -28.58 10.44 9.06
N ALA A 265 -29.15 9.34 9.55
CA ALA A 265 -28.52 8.50 10.56
C ALA A 265 -27.23 7.85 10.02
N PHE A 266 -27.29 7.26 8.83
CA PHE A 266 -26.15 6.67 8.13
C PHE A 266 -25.01 7.70 7.95
N PHE A 267 -25.29 8.87 7.39
CA PHE A 267 -24.28 9.88 7.12
C PHE A 267 -23.68 10.48 8.40
N SER A 268 -24.48 10.58 9.48
CA SER A 268 -23.98 10.98 10.80
C SER A 268 -22.99 9.97 11.37
N GLU A 269 -23.29 8.67 11.27
CA GLU A 269 -22.37 7.61 11.66
C GLU A 269 -21.09 7.63 10.81
N VAL A 270 -21.21 7.82 9.50
CA VAL A 270 -20.05 7.94 8.59
C VAL A 270 -19.10 9.06 9.03
N LYS A 271 -19.64 10.26 9.27
CA LYS A 271 -18.85 11.41 9.72
C LYS A 271 -18.14 11.15 11.05
N LYS A 272 -18.82 10.48 11.99
CA LYS A 272 -18.29 10.21 13.33
C LYS A 272 -17.22 9.11 13.31
N LYS A 273 -17.46 8.02 12.58
CA LYS A 273 -16.68 6.78 12.66
C LYS A 273 -15.55 6.70 11.63
N TYR A 274 -15.80 7.15 10.41
CA TYR A 274 -14.85 7.00 9.29
C TYR A 274 -14.27 8.33 8.82
N GLY A 275 -15.00 9.43 9.00
CA GLY A 275 -14.57 10.74 8.54
C GLY A 275 -14.38 10.75 7.01
N PRO A 276 -13.19 11.10 6.49
CA PRO A 276 -12.90 11.07 5.06
C PRO A 276 -12.36 9.73 4.55
N MET A 277 -12.15 8.73 5.42
CA MET A 277 -11.59 7.45 5.02
C MET A 277 -12.65 6.57 4.34
N PRO A 278 -12.30 5.84 3.26
CA PRO A 278 -13.09 4.74 2.75
C PRO A 278 -13.52 3.74 3.83
N PHE A 279 -14.75 3.24 3.71
CA PHE A 279 -15.38 2.35 4.69
C PHE A 279 -16.25 1.29 3.99
N ASN A 280 -16.53 0.20 4.69
CA ASN A 280 -17.36 -0.90 4.19
C ASN A 280 -18.71 -0.96 4.93
N LEU A 281 -19.81 -1.20 4.21
CA LEU A 281 -21.17 -1.34 4.79
C LEU A 281 -21.28 -2.45 5.84
N ARG A 282 -20.45 -3.51 5.76
CA ARG A 282 -20.44 -4.59 6.77
C ARG A 282 -20.06 -4.13 8.17
N ASN A 283 -19.41 -2.97 8.28
CA ASN A 283 -18.92 -2.43 9.55
C ASN A 283 -19.98 -1.59 10.31
N PHE A 284 -21.20 -1.46 9.76
CA PHE A 284 -22.35 -0.87 10.45
C PHE A 284 -23.09 -1.95 11.21
N ASP A 285 -23.57 -1.65 12.42
CA ASP A 285 -24.28 -2.63 13.24
C ASP A 285 -25.55 -3.10 12.53
N GLU A 286 -26.32 -2.17 11.95
CA GLU A 286 -27.54 -2.43 11.19
C GLU A 286 -27.32 -2.31 9.66
N GLU A 287 -26.74 -3.34 9.04
CA GLU A 287 -26.38 -3.34 7.61
C GLU A 287 -27.58 -3.02 6.68
N ALA A 288 -28.77 -3.54 6.99
CA ALA A 288 -29.97 -3.28 6.17
C ALA A 288 -30.36 -1.79 6.17
N LYS A 289 -30.24 -1.09 7.31
CA LYS A 289 -30.47 0.36 7.40
C LYS A 289 -29.37 1.15 6.70
N ALA A 290 -28.12 0.70 6.79
CA ALA A 290 -27.00 1.30 6.06
C ALA A 290 -27.19 1.21 4.54
N LYS A 291 -27.60 0.04 4.03
CA LYS A 291 -27.95 -0.19 2.61
C LYS A 291 -29.10 0.71 2.12
N LEU A 292 -30.09 0.99 2.98
CA LEU A 292 -31.16 1.94 2.63
C LEU A 292 -30.65 3.39 2.61
N GLY A 293 -29.85 3.78 3.60
CA GLY A 293 -29.36 5.16 3.76
C GLY A 293 -28.32 5.57 2.73
N VAL A 294 -27.47 4.64 2.28
CA VAL A 294 -26.37 4.95 1.35
C VAL A 294 -26.87 5.40 -0.02
N ASN A 295 -28.00 4.89 -0.49
CA ASN A 295 -28.52 5.18 -1.84
C ASN A 295 -28.75 6.68 -2.06
N GLU A 296 -29.45 7.36 -1.14
CA GLU A 296 -29.67 8.81 -1.24
C GLU A 296 -28.35 9.59 -1.16
N CYS A 297 -27.42 9.15 -0.30
CA CYS A 297 -26.11 9.77 -0.18
C CYS A 297 -25.31 9.68 -1.48
N VAL A 298 -25.36 8.55 -2.18
CA VAL A 298 -24.71 8.36 -3.49
C VAL A 298 -25.39 9.21 -4.56
N THR A 299 -26.73 9.20 -4.64
CA THR A 299 -27.48 10.01 -5.61
C THR A 299 -27.13 11.50 -5.53
N HIS A 300 -26.91 12.01 -4.31
CA HIS A 300 -26.53 13.40 -4.06
C HIS A 300 -25.03 13.61 -3.89
N LYS A 301 -24.21 12.65 -4.32
CA LYS A 301 -22.74 12.71 -4.31
C LYS A 301 -22.11 13.01 -2.94
N MET A 302 -22.83 12.83 -1.85
CA MET A 302 -22.34 12.98 -0.47
C MET A 302 -21.36 11.88 -0.08
N VAL A 303 -21.50 10.73 -0.75
CA VAL A 303 -20.70 9.54 -0.58
C VAL A 303 -20.46 8.94 -1.96
N GLU A 304 -19.22 8.56 -2.25
CA GLU A 304 -18.81 7.99 -3.52
C GLU A 304 -18.61 6.46 -3.40
N PRO A 305 -19.13 5.66 -4.34
CA PRO A 305 -18.93 4.21 -4.37
C PRO A 305 -17.55 3.83 -4.93
N PHE A 306 -16.93 2.82 -4.34
CA PHE A 306 -15.77 2.13 -4.91
C PHE A 306 -16.26 0.90 -5.66
N GLN A 307 -16.45 1.05 -6.97
CA GLN A 307 -17.01 0.02 -7.83
C GLN A 307 -16.13 -1.23 -7.87
N VAL A 308 -16.77 -2.40 -7.95
CA VAL A 308 -16.07 -3.67 -8.21
C VAL A 308 -15.99 -3.86 -9.71
N LEU A 309 -14.78 -3.75 -10.25
CA LEU A 309 -14.53 -3.87 -11.69
C LEU A 309 -14.03 -5.27 -12.04
N TYR A 310 -14.35 -5.70 -13.25
CA TYR A 310 -13.97 -6.99 -13.79
C TYR A 310 -13.38 -6.85 -15.19
N GLU A 311 -12.38 -7.68 -15.47
CA GLU A 311 -11.94 -8.05 -16.80
C GLU A 311 -12.84 -9.14 -17.40
N LYS A 312 -12.61 -9.46 -18.68
CA LYS A 312 -13.26 -10.60 -19.34
C LYS A 312 -13.05 -11.89 -18.55
N HIS A 313 -14.01 -12.80 -18.67
CA HIS A 313 -13.90 -14.12 -18.04
C HIS A 313 -12.66 -14.86 -18.57
N ASN A 314 -12.01 -15.66 -17.71
CA ASN A 314 -10.74 -16.36 -17.94
C ASN A 314 -9.48 -15.48 -18.06
N GLU A 315 -9.58 -14.16 -17.92
CA GLU A 315 -8.41 -13.30 -17.76
C GLU A 315 -7.96 -13.22 -16.29
N TYR A 316 -6.71 -12.84 -16.09
CA TYR A 316 -6.12 -12.62 -14.77
C TYR A 316 -5.69 -11.17 -14.63
N VAL A 317 -5.84 -10.64 -13.42
CA VAL A 317 -5.37 -9.31 -13.06
C VAL A 317 -4.47 -9.44 -11.83
N ALA A 318 -3.29 -8.83 -11.90
CA ALA A 318 -2.37 -8.71 -10.79
C ALA A 318 -2.18 -7.24 -10.39
N GLN A 319 -2.03 -7.01 -9.10
CA GLN A 319 -1.88 -5.72 -8.46
C GLN A 319 -0.70 -5.71 -7.47
N PHE A 320 0.10 -4.65 -7.52
CA PHE A 320 1.05 -4.30 -6.47
C PHE A 320 0.92 -2.82 -6.12
N LYS A 321 0.68 -2.54 -4.84
CA LYS A 321 0.53 -1.18 -4.32
C LYS A 321 1.44 -0.91 -3.14
N TYR A 322 2.09 0.25 -3.16
CA TYR A 322 3.04 0.70 -2.15
C TYR A 322 2.77 2.16 -1.77
N THR A 323 2.89 2.47 -0.48
CA THR A 323 3.00 3.84 0.01
C THR A 323 4.47 4.24 0.06
N VAL A 324 4.79 5.36 -0.59
CA VAL A 324 6.16 5.83 -0.81
C VAL A 324 6.28 7.29 -0.43
N LEU A 325 7.30 7.60 0.37
CA LEU A 325 7.64 8.97 0.77
C LEU A 325 8.85 9.43 -0.03
N ILE A 326 8.76 10.60 -0.66
CA ILE A 326 9.84 11.24 -1.40
C ILE A 326 10.61 12.16 -0.44
N LEU A 327 11.61 11.65 0.27
CA LEU A 327 12.35 12.45 1.24
C LEU A 327 13.53 13.18 0.60
N SER A 328 14.10 14.16 1.31
CA SER A 328 15.29 14.90 0.88
C SER A 328 16.50 14.00 0.60
N ASN A 329 16.63 12.89 1.32
CA ASN A 329 17.71 11.89 1.16
C ASN A 329 17.32 10.71 0.24
N GLY A 330 16.18 10.81 -0.45
CA GLY A 330 15.69 9.82 -1.41
C GLY A 330 14.40 9.14 -0.98
N LEU A 331 14.06 8.08 -1.71
CA LEU A 331 12.78 7.38 -1.53
C LEU A 331 12.76 6.47 -0.30
N LYS A 332 11.63 6.50 0.41
CA LYS A 332 11.32 5.61 1.52
C LYS A 332 9.98 4.91 1.25
N VAL A 333 10.05 3.65 0.87
CA VAL A 333 8.88 2.76 0.74
C VAL A 333 8.50 2.24 2.13
N VAL A 334 7.29 2.58 2.62
CA VAL A 334 6.82 2.23 3.98
C VAL A 334 5.90 1.00 4.04
N THR A 335 5.22 0.65 2.94
CA THR A 335 4.44 -0.59 2.84
C THR A 335 4.98 -1.56 1.79
N GLY A 336 4.51 -2.80 1.83
CA GLY A 336 4.82 -3.86 0.87
C GLY A 336 5.47 -5.07 1.53
N GLN A 337 5.11 -6.25 1.04
CA GLN A 337 5.74 -7.52 1.41
C GLN A 337 6.82 -7.94 0.42
N PRO A 338 7.84 -8.73 0.86
CA PRO A 338 8.73 -9.40 -0.06
C PRO A 338 7.94 -10.23 -1.08
N PHE A 339 8.36 -10.18 -2.33
CA PHE A 339 7.81 -11.00 -3.40
C PHE A 339 8.83 -12.08 -3.75
N ASP A 340 8.42 -13.34 -3.72
CA ASP A 340 9.29 -14.46 -4.10
C ASP A 340 9.10 -14.78 -5.58
N GLU A 341 9.98 -14.22 -6.41
CA GLU A 341 9.98 -14.45 -7.86
C GLU A 341 10.19 -15.93 -8.20
N THR A 342 10.76 -16.74 -7.30
CA THR A 342 11.06 -18.16 -7.58
C THR A 342 9.82 -19.04 -7.65
N CYS A 343 8.68 -18.57 -7.11
CA CYS A 343 7.37 -19.22 -7.21
C CYS A 343 6.72 -19.08 -8.60
N TYR A 344 7.32 -18.34 -9.53
CA TYR A 344 6.74 -17.99 -10.82
C TYR A 344 7.66 -18.34 -11.99
N GLU A 345 7.09 -18.86 -13.06
CA GLU A 345 7.80 -19.20 -14.29
C GLU A 345 7.03 -18.65 -15.50
N SER A 346 7.66 -17.70 -16.20
CA SER A 346 7.14 -17.10 -17.43
C SER A 346 8.14 -17.31 -18.56
N GLU A 347 7.63 -17.51 -19.77
CA GLU A 347 8.42 -17.52 -21.00
C GLU A 347 8.80 -16.08 -21.44
N HIS A 348 8.24 -15.08 -20.76
CA HIS A 348 8.49 -13.67 -21.01
C HIS A 348 9.44 -13.08 -19.96
N SER A 349 10.12 -12.03 -20.37
CA SER A 349 10.97 -11.22 -19.51
C SER A 349 10.99 -9.80 -20.03
N VAL A 350 11.36 -8.84 -19.18
CA VAL A 350 11.58 -7.45 -19.60
C VAL A 350 12.61 -7.44 -20.72
N GLN A 351 12.34 -6.78 -21.85
CA GLN A 351 13.21 -6.76 -23.02
C GLN A 351 13.95 -5.43 -23.17
N ASP A 352 13.26 -4.32 -22.96
CA ASP A 352 13.80 -2.96 -23.10
C ASP A 352 15.04 -2.75 -22.23
N ALA A 353 16.14 -2.31 -22.87
CA ALA A 353 17.45 -2.19 -22.23
C ALA A 353 17.46 -1.14 -21.11
N ASP A 354 16.73 -0.04 -21.28
CA ASP A 354 16.61 1.01 -20.27
C ASP A 354 15.80 0.51 -19.08
N MET A 355 14.74 -0.26 -19.31
CA MET A 355 13.95 -0.88 -18.24
C MET A 355 14.77 -1.93 -17.47
N LYS A 356 15.55 -2.77 -18.15
CA LYS A 356 16.49 -3.69 -17.49
C LYS A 356 17.47 -2.95 -16.59
N LYS A 357 18.10 -1.89 -17.12
CA LYS A 357 19.05 -1.05 -16.37
C LYS A 357 18.37 -0.37 -15.18
N LEU A 358 17.15 0.13 -15.37
CA LEU A 358 16.36 0.73 -14.31
C LEU A 358 16.10 -0.29 -13.20
N LEU A 359 15.62 -1.50 -13.51
CA LEU A 359 15.32 -2.53 -12.52
C LEU A 359 16.57 -3.00 -11.74
N GLN A 360 17.72 -3.08 -12.41
CA GLN A 360 19.01 -3.37 -11.78
C GLN A 360 19.54 -2.22 -10.91
N SER A 361 19.02 -1.00 -11.08
CA SER A 361 19.43 0.13 -10.26
C SER A 361 18.95 -0.05 -8.82
N ASN A 362 19.86 0.19 -7.86
CA ASN A 362 19.62 -0.03 -6.44
C ASN A 362 18.62 0.97 -5.88
N THR A 363 17.65 0.48 -5.10
CA THR A 363 16.83 1.34 -4.23
C THR A 363 17.62 1.72 -2.96
N SER A 364 17.15 2.72 -2.19
CA SER A 364 17.83 3.16 -0.96
C SER A 364 18.00 2.03 0.08
N LYS A 365 17.08 1.04 0.08
CA LYS A 365 17.14 -0.18 0.91
C LYS A 365 18.32 -1.09 0.52
N ASP A 366 18.59 -1.25 -0.77
CA ASP A 366 19.68 -2.09 -1.28
C ASP A 366 21.05 -1.53 -0.93
N LYS A 367 21.20 -0.19 -0.96
CA LYS A 367 22.42 0.50 -0.51
C LYS A 367 22.72 0.24 0.98
N LYS A 368 21.69 0.15 1.84
CA LYS A 368 21.85 -0.12 3.28
C LYS A 368 22.21 -1.59 3.56
N LYS A 369 21.58 -2.55 2.84
CA LYS A 369 21.97 -3.97 2.86
C LYS A 369 23.42 -4.17 2.40
N ARG A 370 23.86 -3.46 1.35
CA ARG A 370 25.24 -3.52 0.85
C ARG A 370 26.24 -2.87 1.81
N ARG A 371 25.92 -1.75 2.47
CA ARG A 371 26.77 -1.20 3.55
C ARG A 371 26.90 -2.17 4.72
N LYS A 372 25.82 -2.86 5.13
CA LYS A 372 25.88 -3.88 6.20
C LYS A 372 26.68 -5.11 5.76
N ARG A 373 26.56 -5.54 4.49
CA ARG A 373 27.34 -6.65 3.91
C ARG A 373 28.82 -6.29 3.74
N ASN A 374 29.15 -5.04 3.37
CA ASN A 374 30.53 -4.57 3.28
C ASN A 374 31.15 -4.33 4.66
N LYS A 375 30.37 -3.94 5.68
CA LYS A 375 30.84 -3.84 7.06
C LYS A 375 31.14 -5.23 7.66
N ASN A 376 30.33 -6.24 7.33
CA ASN A 376 30.60 -7.64 7.70
C ASN A 376 31.74 -8.28 6.89
N LYS A 377 31.94 -7.90 5.62
CA LYS A 377 33.10 -8.34 4.83
C LYS A 377 34.42 -7.69 5.27
N GLY A 378 34.40 -6.42 5.68
CA GLY A 378 35.57 -5.72 6.23
C GLY A 378 36.00 -6.21 7.61
N ALA A 379 35.12 -6.86 8.36
CA ALA A 379 35.44 -7.48 9.65
C ALA A 379 35.92 -8.94 9.54
N ALA A 380 35.82 -9.56 8.34
CA ALA A 380 36.15 -10.97 8.12
C ALA A 380 37.44 -11.18 7.29
N THR A 381 38.11 -10.11 6.87
CA THR A 381 39.38 -10.16 6.12
C THR A 381 40.41 -9.21 6.74
N GLY A 382 40.79 -9.47 7.98
CA GLY A 382 41.84 -8.75 8.69
C GLY A 382 42.47 -9.65 9.73
N GLY A 383 43.22 -10.65 9.28
CA GLY A 383 44.00 -11.54 10.13
C GLY A 383 45.12 -12.22 9.33
N ALA A 384 46.36 -11.86 9.71
CA ALA A 384 47.65 -12.54 9.50
C ALA A 384 48.76 -11.71 8.80
N ALA A 385 49.75 -11.35 9.65
CA ALA A 385 51.20 -11.08 9.49
C ALA A 385 51.67 -9.80 8.73
N ASP A 386 52.31 -8.83 9.40
CA ASP A 386 53.72 -8.71 9.91
C ASP A 386 54.67 -8.25 8.76
N ASP A 387 55.57 -7.27 8.82
CA ASP A 387 56.41 -6.71 9.91
C ASP A 387 57.07 -5.39 9.37
N GLY A 388 57.46 -4.42 10.21
CA GLY A 388 58.28 -3.26 9.76
C GLY A 388 58.19 -1.92 10.53
N ALA A 389 58.94 -1.84 11.63
CA ALA A 389 59.60 -0.68 12.29
C ALA A 389 59.24 0.79 11.94
N ASP A 390 58.83 1.56 12.96
CA ASP A 390 59.57 2.69 13.59
C ASP A 390 58.63 3.77 14.15
N GLY A 391 58.90 4.22 15.39
CA GLY A 391 58.62 5.61 15.82
C GLY A 391 57.53 5.86 16.87
N ASP A 392 57.86 5.59 18.14
CA ASP A 392 57.78 6.50 19.30
C ASP A 392 56.61 7.50 19.44
N SER A 393 55.75 7.28 20.45
CA SER A 393 55.58 8.19 21.60
C SER A 393 54.44 7.67 22.49
N GLY A 394 54.80 7.38 23.73
CA GLY A 394 53.92 6.83 24.75
C GLY A 394 52.99 7.85 25.40
N ASP A 395 51.98 7.30 26.07
CA ASP A 395 51.50 7.75 27.37
C ASP A 395 50.74 6.56 27.97
N GLU A 396 51.43 5.83 28.86
CA GLU A 396 50.81 5.02 29.90
C GLU A 396 50.31 5.97 31.01
N ASP A 397 49.14 5.71 31.58
CA ASP A 397 49.11 5.39 33.01
C ASP A 397 47.73 4.88 33.45
N ASP A 398 47.81 3.63 33.91
CA ASP A 398 47.22 3.04 35.11
C ASP A 398 45.70 2.87 35.31
N ALA A 399 45.38 1.58 35.36
CA ALA A 399 44.26 0.99 36.08
C ALA A 399 44.52 0.99 37.60
N ALA A 400 43.47 1.21 38.39
CA ALA A 400 43.38 0.62 39.72
C ALA A 400 41.93 0.33 40.11
N ASP A 401 41.73 -0.96 40.37
CA ASP A 401 40.59 -1.67 40.91
C ASP A 401 40.18 -1.13 42.30
N THR A 402 38.88 -1.15 42.60
CA THR A 402 38.39 -1.41 43.97
C THR A 402 36.91 -1.77 43.94
N ALA A 403 36.65 -3.03 44.26
CA ALA A 403 35.35 -3.58 44.60
C ALA A 403 34.72 -2.89 45.82
N VAL A 404 33.41 -2.62 45.76
CA VAL A 404 32.57 -2.39 46.94
C VAL A 404 31.43 -3.39 46.93
N THR A 405 31.52 -4.29 47.90
CA THR A 405 30.49 -5.20 48.39
C THR A 405 29.25 -4.44 48.84
N ASP A 406 28.05 -4.93 48.52
CA ASP A 406 26.90 -4.65 49.39
C ASP A 406 25.97 -5.86 49.60
N LYS A 407 25.46 -5.89 50.84
CA LYS A 407 25.09 -7.06 51.63
C LYS A 407 23.68 -7.60 51.35
N LYS A 408 23.56 -8.92 51.48
CA LYS A 408 22.29 -9.64 51.71
C LYS A 408 21.78 -9.44 53.15
N GLU A 409 20.49 -9.14 53.26
CA GLU A 409 19.64 -9.35 54.44
C GLU A 409 19.57 -10.84 54.81
N VAL A 410 19.60 -11.17 56.12
CA VAL A 410 18.83 -12.27 56.74
C VAL A 410 18.66 -12.02 58.27
N LYS A 411 17.39 -12.07 58.71
CA LYS A 411 16.82 -12.35 60.07
C LYS A 411 16.95 -11.27 61.16
N ALA A 412 15.83 -10.83 61.72
CA ALA A 412 14.93 -11.57 62.62
C ALA A 412 13.50 -11.03 62.53
#